data_AF-A0A397V0P0-F1
#
_entry.id   AF-A0A397V0P0-F1
#
_cell.length_a   1.000
_cell.length_b   1.000
_cell.length_c   1.000
_cell.angle_alpha   90.00
_cell.angle_beta   90.00
_cell.angle_gamma   90.00
#
_symmetry.space_group_name_H-M   'P 1'
#
loop_
_entity.id
_entity.type
_entity.pdbx_description
1 polymer ?
#
loop_
_entity_poly.entity_id
_entity_poly.type
_entity_poly.pdbx_seq_one_letter_code
_entity_poly.pdbx_strand_id
1 'polypeptide(L)'
;MKSLSNLPLFVLFIAIVFSIAYVPSIKGHTVWVHNKLLPGSQAAVFAYPGPDTGREIAYGWSIAHKGFHLDINLLPNETEYYLKFKVVGTRKPQQIRGPYDNSKDICWRFTGSIVTWHIHDDC
;
A
#
# COMPACT_ATOMS: atom_id res chain seq x y z
N MET A 1 57.23 9.90 -3.66
CA MET A 1 56.48 8.95 -2.80
C MET A 1 55.00 9.17 -3.05
N LYS A 2 54.31 8.22 -3.70
CA LYS A 2 52.88 8.33 -4.02
C LYS A 2 52.07 7.90 -2.78
N SER A 3 51.42 8.86 -2.14
CA SER A 3 50.46 8.60 -1.06
C SER A 3 49.24 7.89 -1.65
N LEU A 4 49.11 6.60 -1.37
CA LEU A 4 47.99 5.75 -1.79
C LEU A 4 47.31 5.12 -0.55
N SER A 5 47.31 5.79 0.60
CA SER A 5 46.86 5.17 1.87
C SER A 5 45.41 5.42 2.26
N ASN A 6 44.64 6.26 1.54
CA ASN A 6 43.31 6.70 2.01
C ASN A 6 42.10 6.15 1.23
N LEU A 7 42.32 5.44 0.10
CA LEU A 7 41.21 4.84 -0.65
C LEU A 7 40.45 3.70 0.09
N PRO A 8 41.10 2.76 0.81
CA PRO A 8 40.37 1.62 1.35
C PRO A 8 39.42 2.03 2.50
N LEU A 9 39.79 3.05 3.28
CA LEU A 9 39.00 3.51 4.42
C LEU A 9 37.73 4.25 3.96
N PHE A 10 37.82 5.07 2.91
CA PHE A 10 36.68 5.82 2.39
C PHE A 10 35.65 4.90 1.71
N VAL A 11 36.13 3.89 0.96
CA VAL A 11 35.26 2.86 0.35
C VAL A 11 34.59 2.01 1.43
N LEU A 12 35.31 1.64 2.49
CA LEU A 12 34.75 0.88 3.61
C LEU A 12 33.68 1.69 4.37
N PHE A 13 33.92 2.98 4.61
CA PHE A 13 32.93 3.87 5.23
C PHE A 13 31.66 4.01 4.39
N ILE A 14 31.80 4.19 3.08
CA ILE A 14 30.65 4.25 2.16
C ILE A 14 29.88 2.92 2.20
N ALA A 15 30.57 1.78 2.10
CA ALA A 15 29.95 0.46 2.14
C ALA A 15 29.22 0.18 3.47
N ILE A 16 29.81 0.59 4.60
CA ILE A 16 29.17 0.47 5.93
C ILE A 16 27.91 1.34 5.96
N VAL A 17 27.98 2.62 5.59
CA VAL A 17 26.84 3.55 5.60
C VAL A 17 25.68 3.06 4.72
N PHE A 18 25.97 2.53 3.53
CA PHE A 18 24.94 1.91 2.67
C PHE A 18 24.34 0.63 3.28
N SER A 19 25.12 -0.12 4.06
CA SER A 19 24.64 -1.36 4.72
C SER A 19 23.77 -1.09 5.94
N ILE A 20 23.98 0.00 6.69
CA ILE A 20 23.15 0.37 7.87
C ILE A 20 21.84 1.06 7.47
N ALA A 21 21.74 1.62 6.26
CA ALA A 21 20.56 2.35 5.79
C ALA A 21 19.50 1.47 5.10
N TYR A 22 19.85 0.22 4.74
CA TYR A 22 18.91 -0.70 4.11
C TYR A 22 18.14 -1.49 5.17
N VAL A 23 16.99 -0.95 5.56
CA VAL A 23 16.02 -1.68 6.38
C VAL A 23 15.07 -2.40 5.43
N PRO A 24 15.11 -3.74 5.34
CA PRO A 24 14.26 -4.48 4.41
C PRO A 24 12.79 -4.32 4.80
N SER A 25 11.91 -4.14 3.80
CA SER A 25 10.47 -4.16 4.04
C SER A 25 10.03 -5.57 4.42
N ILE A 26 9.12 -5.69 5.39
CA ILE A 26 8.48 -6.97 5.70
C ILE A 26 7.46 -7.21 4.60
N LYS A 27 7.74 -8.20 3.73
CA LYS A 27 6.81 -8.63 2.68
C LYS A 27 5.55 -9.16 3.37
N GLY A 28 4.46 -8.43 3.23
CA GLY A 28 3.20 -8.72 3.89
C GLY A 28 2.24 -9.52 3.03
N HIS A 29 0.98 -9.40 3.42
CA HIS A 29 -0.14 -10.11 2.84
C HIS A 29 -0.81 -9.31 1.73
N THR A 30 -1.59 -10.01 0.91
CA THR A 30 -2.27 -9.41 -0.24
C THR A 30 -3.68 -8.97 0.13
N VAL A 31 -4.05 -7.76 -0.28
CA VAL A 31 -5.43 -7.26 -0.24
C VAL A 31 -6.06 -7.49 -1.61
N TRP A 32 -7.04 -8.37 -1.68
CA TRP A 32 -7.78 -8.68 -2.89
C TRP A 32 -9.04 -7.81 -3.00
N VAL A 33 -9.31 -7.28 -4.19
CA VAL A 33 -10.46 -6.40 -4.43
C VAL A 33 -11.28 -6.87 -5.61
N HIS A 34 -12.54 -7.22 -5.35
CA HIS A 34 -13.55 -7.55 -6.34
C HIS A 34 -14.32 -6.28 -6.73
N ASN A 35 -13.97 -5.70 -7.88
CA ASN A 35 -14.68 -4.53 -8.39
C ASN A 35 -15.98 -4.94 -9.10
N LYS A 36 -17.12 -4.88 -8.42
CA LYS A 36 -18.46 -5.12 -8.98
C LYS A 36 -19.25 -3.82 -9.13
N LEU A 37 -18.58 -2.68 -9.30
CA LEU A 37 -19.24 -1.42 -9.63
C LEU A 37 -19.89 -1.48 -11.02
N LEU A 38 -20.92 -0.66 -11.24
CA LEU A 38 -21.58 -0.48 -12.51
C LEU A 38 -20.60 0.06 -13.58
N PRO A 39 -20.81 -0.29 -14.86
CA PRO A 39 -20.00 0.20 -15.98
C PRO A 39 -19.78 1.72 -15.96
N GLY A 40 -18.58 2.14 -16.35
CA GLY A 40 -18.17 3.55 -16.31
C GLY A 40 -17.62 4.04 -14.96
N SER A 41 -17.69 3.21 -13.91
CA SER A 41 -17.09 3.52 -12.60
C SER A 41 -15.68 2.95 -12.49
N GLN A 42 -14.85 3.54 -11.60
CA GLN A 42 -13.52 3.03 -11.27
C GLN A 42 -13.35 2.96 -9.75
N ALA A 43 -12.82 1.84 -9.26
CA ALA A 43 -12.51 1.64 -7.84
C ALA A 43 -11.01 1.86 -7.62
N ALA A 44 -10.68 2.47 -6.49
CA ALA A 44 -9.31 2.66 -6.03
C ALA A 44 -9.22 2.34 -4.54
N VAL A 45 -8.14 1.69 -4.14
CA VAL A 45 -7.80 1.42 -2.74
C VAL A 45 -6.37 1.87 -2.52
N PHE A 46 -6.16 2.51 -1.39
CA PHE A 46 -4.87 2.98 -0.91
C PHE A 46 -4.59 2.38 0.46
N ALA A 47 -3.35 1.98 0.73
CA ALA A 47 -2.92 1.53 2.03
C ALA A 47 -1.95 2.54 2.65
N TYR A 48 -2.09 2.77 3.96
CA TYR A 48 -1.24 3.68 4.74
C TYR A 48 -0.87 3.03 6.08
N PRO A 49 0.33 3.25 6.64
CA PRO A 49 0.73 2.72 7.95
C PRO A 49 0.00 3.41 9.12
N GLY A 50 -0.73 4.51 8.85
CA GLY A 50 -1.61 5.20 9.79
C GLY A 50 -2.61 6.09 9.04
N PRO A 51 -3.71 6.51 9.67
CA PRO A 51 -4.76 7.29 8.99
C PRO A 51 -4.27 8.66 8.49
N ASP A 52 -3.28 9.24 9.20
CA ASP A 52 -2.79 10.61 9.00
C ASP A 52 -1.35 10.69 8.50
N THR A 53 -0.69 9.56 8.22
CA THR A 53 0.75 9.53 7.94
C THR A 53 1.12 10.10 6.57
N GLY A 54 0.15 10.37 5.69
CA GLY A 54 0.35 10.87 4.32
C GLY A 54 1.13 9.93 3.39
N ARG A 55 1.86 8.96 3.93
CA ARG A 55 2.72 8.00 3.25
C ARG A 55 1.92 6.79 2.79
N GLU A 56 1.69 6.71 1.49
CA GLU A 56 1.12 5.54 0.85
C GLU A 56 2.14 4.39 0.84
N ILE A 57 1.70 3.18 1.21
CA ILE A 57 2.53 1.95 1.19
C ILE A 57 2.13 0.99 0.08
N ALA A 58 0.88 1.06 -0.38
CA ALA A 58 0.40 0.32 -1.52
C ALA A 58 -0.81 1.02 -2.14
N TYR A 59 -1.01 0.79 -3.44
CA TYR A 59 -2.14 1.30 -4.19
C TYR A 59 -2.57 0.30 -5.26
N GLY A 60 -3.88 0.21 -5.45
CA GLY A 60 -4.47 -0.60 -6.50
C GLY A 60 -5.75 0.05 -6.99
N TRP A 61 -6.04 -0.13 -8.28
CA TRP A 61 -7.26 0.36 -8.87
C TRP A 61 -7.67 -0.47 -10.08
N SER A 62 -8.93 -0.31 -10.49
CA SER A 62 -9.46 -0.91 -11.71
C SER A 62 -10.74 -0.21 -12.16
N ILE A 63 -11.08 -0.42 -13.42
CA ILE A 63 -12.41 -0.13 -13.93
C ILE A 63 -13.43 -1.21 -13.50
N ALA A 64 -14.71 -0.85 -13.52
CA ALA A 64 -15.83 -1.75 -13.24
C ALA A 64 -15.65 -3.17 -13.82
N HIS A 65 -16.01 -4.17 -13.01
CA HIS A 65 -15.97 -5.61 -13.33
C HIS A 65 -14.58 -6.22 -13.51
N LYS A 66 -13.50 -5.49 -13.19
CA LYS A 66 -12.13 -6.02 -13.16
C LYS A 66 -11.60 -6.07 -11.73
N GLY A 67 -11.28 -7.26 -11.23
CA GLY A 67 -10.62 -7.39 -9.92
C GLY A 67 -9.20 -6.82 -9.95
N PHE A 68 -8.66 -6.50 -8.77
CA PHE A 68 -7.27 -6.07 -8.58
C PHE A 68 -6.79 -6.46 -7.19
N HIS A 69 -5.51 -6.28 -6.91
CA HIS A 69 -4.93 -6.54 -5.60
C HIS A 69 -3.88 -5.50 -5.23
N LEU A 70 -3.51 -5.47 -3.95
CA LEU A 70 -2.42 -4.68 -3.39
C LEU A 70 -1.54 -5.59 -2.55
N ASP A 71 -0.23 -5.50 -2.72
CA ASP A 71 0.72 -6.18 -1.85
C ASP A 71 1.18 -5.24 -0.75
N ILE A 72 0.89 -5.58 0.51
CA ILE A 72 1.21 -4.73 1.65
C ILE A 72 2.65 -4.96 2.06
N ASN A 73 3.47 -3.91 1.99
CA ASN A 73 4.87 -3.94 2.43
C ASN A 73 5.08 -2.89 3.52
N LEU A 74 5.30 -3.35 4.74
CA LEU A 74 5.50 -2.50 5.91
C LEU A 74 6.98 -2.33 6.22
N LEU A 75 7.36 -1.17 6.76
CA LEU A 75 8.68 -1.02 7.37
C LEU A 75 8.72 -1.79 8.71
N PRO A 76 9.88 -2.22 9.21
CA PRO A 76 9.96 -3.06 10.41
C PRO A 76 9.40 -2.45 11.70
N ASN A 77 9.25 -1.13 11.77
CA ASN A 77 8.61 -0.43 12.89
C ASN A 77 7.10 -0.24 12.70
N GLU A 78 6.54 -0.74 11.59
CA GLU A 78 5.13 -0.63 11.25
C GLU A 78 4.50 -2.02 11.32
N THR A 79 3.56 -2.18 12.24
CA THR A 79 2.88 -3.45 12.48
C THR A 79 1.46 -3.45 11.92
N GLU A 80 0.94 -2.28 11.57
CA GLU A 80 -0.45 -2.11 11.17
C GLU A 80 -0.58 -1.21 9.95
N TYR A 81 -1.70 -1.35 9.25
CA TYR A 81 -2.09 -0.46 8.16
C TYR A 81 -3.60 -0.21 8.11
N TYR A 82 -3.95 0.86 7.41
CA TYR A 82 -5.31 1.30 7.13
C TYR A 82 -5.54 1.28 5.63
N LEU A 83 -6.77 0.94 5.23
CA LEU A 83 -7.21 1.00 3.84
C LEU A 83 -8.15 2.17 3.62
N LYS A 84 -7.88 3.01 2.62
CA LYS A 84 -8.79 4.05 2.13
C LYS A 84 -9.38 3.61 0.80
N PHE A 85 -10.69 3.42 0.79
CA PHE A 85 -11.48 3.01 -0.38
C PHE A 85 -12.10 4.22 -1.04
N LYS A 86 -12.05 4.26 -2.37
CA LYS A 86 -12.54 5.37 -3.19
C LYS A 86 -13.17 4.87 -4.49
N VAL A 87 -14.22 5.55 -4.93
CA VAL A 87 -14.70 5.47 -6.31
C VAL A 87 -14.28 6.76 -7.03
N VAL A 88 -13.57 6.66 -8.15
CA VAL A 88 -13.01 7.82 -8.86
C VAL A 88 -14.16 8.69 -9.38
N GLY A 89 -14.04 10.02 -9.18
CA GLY A 89 -15.03 11.00 -9.62
C GLY A 89 -16.31 11.06 -8.77
N THR A 90 -16.42 10.28 -7.68
CA THR A 90 -17.55 10.37 -6.75
C THR A 90 -17.47 11.63 -5.88
N ARG A 91 -18.64 12.14 -5.46
CA ARG A 91 -18.77 13.16 -4.40
C ARG A 91 -18.90 12.53 -3.01
N LYS A 92 -19.13 11.21 -2.91
CA LYS A 92 -19.17 10.54 -1.61
C LYS A 92 -17.78 10.56 -0.95
N PRO A 93 -17.74 10.66 0.39
CA PRO A 93 -16.48 10.60 1.11
C PRO A 93 -15.81 9.23 0.92
N GLN A 94 -14.49 9.22 1.05
CA GLN A 94 -13.71 7.98 1.09
C GLN A 94 -14.10 7.17 2.33
N GLN A 95 -14.05 5.84 2.22
CA GLN A 95 -14.30 4.96 3.36
C GLN A 95 -12.98 4.43 3.88
N ILE A 96 -12.76 4.48 5.19
CA ILE A 96 -11.54 4.00 5.83
C ILE A 96 -11.86 2.72 6.60
N ARG A 97 -10.95 1.74 6.56
CA ARG A 97 -11.02 0.51 7.37
C ARG A 97 -9.65 0.18 7.97
N GLY A 98 -9.66 -0.59 9.04
CA GLY A 98 -8.49 -0.95 9.82
C GLY A 98 -8.56 -0.39 11.25
N PRO A 99 -7.45 -0.45 12.01
CA PRO A 99 -6.16 -1.00 11.58
C PRO A 99 -6.23 -2.51 11.27
N TYR A 100 -5.32 -2.97 10.42
CA TYR A 100 -5.06 -4.38 10.13
C TYR A 100 -3.63 -4.73 10.51
N ASP A 101 -3.44 -5.86 11.18
CA ASP A 101 -2.15 -6.34 11.70
C ASP A 101 -1.23 -7.00 10.66
N ASN A 102 -1.61 -6.96 9.38
CA ASN A 102 -0.88 -7.59 8.27
C ASN A 102 -0.49 -9.05 8.55
N SER A 103 -1.40 -9.82 9.18
CA SER A 103 -1.17 -11.24 9.53
C SER A 103 -1.78 -12.23 8.53
N LYS A 104 -2.64 -11.75 7.62
CA LYS A 104 -3.36 -12.58 6.64
C LYS A 104 -3.79 -11.77 5.43
N ASP A 105 -4.05 -12.48 4.35
CA ASP A 105 -4.72 -11.91 3.19
C ASP A 105 -6.14 -11.51 3.56
N ILE A 106 -6.60 -10.40 2.99
CA ILE A 106 -7.97 -9.91 3.18
C ILE A 106 -8.61 -9.62 1.85
N CYS A 107 -9.93 -9.74 1.78
CA CYS A 107 -10.67 -9.52 0.56
C CYS A 107 -11.80 -8.50 0.76
N TRP A 108 -12.01 -7.69 -0.28
CA TRP A 108 -13.02 -6.64 -0.30
C TRP A 108 -13.79 -6.65 -1.61
N ARG A 109 -15.06 -6.25 -1.56
CA ARG A 109 -15.90 -6.14 -2.74
C ARG A 109 -16.55 -4.75 -2.84
N PHE A 110 -16.29 -4.06 -3.96
CA PHE A 110 -17.00 -2.84 -4.32
C PHE A 110 -18.31 -3.16 -5.01
N THR A 111 -19.39 -2.46 -4.64
CA THR A 111 -20.69 -2.52 -5.32
C THR A 111 -21.28 -1.12 -5.48
N GLY A 112 -22.18 -0.93 -6.44
CA GLY A 112 -22.81 0.37 -6.72
C GLY A 112 -22.19 1.09 -7.92
N SER A 113 -22.07 2.42 -7.86
CA SER A 113 -21.68 3.31 -8.96
C SER A 113 -20.91 4.54 -8.48
N ILE A 114 -20.53 5.42 -9.40
CA ILE A 114 -19.96 6.74 -9.09
C ILE A 114 -20.85 7.62 -8.20
N VAL A 115 -22.18 7.45 -8.22
CA VAL A 115 -23.12 8.26 -7.44
C VAL A 115 -23.28 7.71 -6.02
N THR A 116 -23.42 6.39 -5.89
CA THR A 116 -23.55 5.71 -4.60
C THR A 116 -22.86 4.36 -4.65
N TRP A 117 -22.05 4.05 -3.64
CA TRP A 117 -21.25 2.83 -3.59
C TRP A 117 -21.10 2.32 -2.17
N HIS A 118 -20.79 1.04 -2.07
CA HIS A 118 -20.58 0.29 -0.82
C HIS A 118 -19.36 -0.61 -0.94
N ILE A 119 -18.71 -0.87 0.19
CA ILE A 119 -17.65 -1.85 0.33
C ILE A 119 -18.08 -2.89 1.35
N HIS A 120 -17.80 -4.15 1.02
CA HIS A 120 -18.12 -5.30 1.84
C HIS A 120 -16.85 -6.10 2.07
N ASP A 121 -16.71 -6.67 3.26
CA ASP A 121 -15.62 -7.55 3.68
C ASP A 121 -15.83 -9.00 3.23
N ASP A 122 -16.69 -9.19 2.23
CA ASP A 122 -17.00 -10.48 1.62
C ASP A 122 -16.54 -10.55 0.16
N CYS A 123 -15.79 -11.60 -0.11
CA CYS A 123 -15.59 -12.17 -1.42
C CYS A 123 -16.03 -13.63 -1.31
#